data_AF-A0A947BPJ7-F1
#
_entry.id   AF-A0A947BPJ7-F1
#
_cell.length_a   1.000
_cell.length_b   1.000
_cell.length_c   1.000
_cell.angle_alpha   90.00
_cell.angle_beta   90.00
_cell.angle_gamma   90.00
#
_symmetry.space_group_name_H-M   'P 1'
#
loop_
_entity.id
_entity.type
_entity.pdbx_description
1 polymer ?
#
loop_
_entity_poly.entity_id
_entity_poly.type
_entity_poly.pdbx_seq_one_letter_code
_entity_poly.pdbx_strand_id
1 'polypeptide(L)'
;MNALDLLLSTSLGTALLAVFFARSTTGRMLLTMLYAVQLVILFKINPVYVVVSEVSFNIWQHQLGWRFDGISWFFALLTIGTGFVVSWYAAGDYGRKFQSDNGASRLLHTGLGLNVFSMLLLLSSGDLLSLFIGWELVSWSSVLLMVLGGAASREAAVRYVTYAIAGGMAVLSGIILIYTWTGSLGFEQISTLNNPFSNIQL
;
A
#
# COMPACT_ATOMS: atom_id res chain seq x y z
N MET A 1 13.49 12.43 -10.31
CA MET A 1 12.48 12.15 -9.27
C MET A 1 11.16 12.71 -9.75
N ASN A 2 10.28 11.83 -10.21
CA ASN A 2 8.94 12.17 -10.66
C ASN A 2 8.00 12.41 -9.46
N ALA A 3 6.80 12.96 -9.70
CA ALA A 3 5.80 13.18 -8.65
C ALA A 3 5.36 11.86 -7.98
N LEU A 4 5.38 10.74 -8.70
CA LEU A 4 5.14 9.41 -8.16
C LEU A 4 6.23 9.00 -7.16
N ASP A 5 7.50 9.21 -7.49
CA ASP A 5 8.63 8.90 -6.61
C ASP A 5 8.57 9.75 -5.34
N LEU A 6 8.16 11.01 -5.48
CA LEU A 6 7.95 11.91 -4.35
C LEU A 6 6.80 11.43 -3.46
N LEU A 7 5.70 10.96 -4.06
CA LEU A 7 4.57 10.41 -3.30
C LEU A 7 4.97 9.15 -2.52
N LEU A 8 5.64 8.20 -3.16
CA LEU A 8 6.08 6.96 -2.52
C LEU A 8 7.13 7.21 -1.43
N SER A 9 8.10 8.08 -1.68
CA SER A 9 9.13 8.44 -0.70
C SER A 9 8.56 9.20 0.50
N THR A 10 7.62 10.12 0.29
CA THR A 10 6.96 10.83 1.39
C THR A 10 6.06 9.90 2.20
N SER A 11 5.36 8.96 1.56
CA SER A 11 4.58 7.94 2.26
C SER A 11 5.46 7.00 3.09
N LEU A 12 6.58 6.53 2.53
CA LEU A 12 7.55 5.72 3.27
C LEU A 12 8.14 6.50 4.45
N GLY A 13 8.51 7.76 4.22
CA GLY A 13 8.98 8.68 5.26
C GLY A 13 7.96 8.87 6.36
N THR A 14 6.67 8.98 6.03
CA THR A 14 5.58 9.10 7.01
C THR A 14 5.48 7.84 7.88
N ALA A 15 5.56 6.65 7.29
CA ALA A 15 5.55 5.39 8.03
C ALA A 15 6.75 5.26 8.98
N LEU A 16 7.96 5.63 8.51
CA LEU A 16 9.18 5.58 9.33
C LEU A 16 9.16 6.64 10.44
N LEU A 17 8.74 7.86 10.15
CA LEU A 17 8.60 8.91 11.16
C LEU A 17 7.55 8.54 12.20
N ALA A 18 6.48 7.83 11.83
CA ALA A 18 5.48 7.36 12.77
C ALA A 18 6.08 6.43 13.85
N VAL A 19 7.10 5.64 13.50
CA VAL A 19 7.82 4.79 14.46
C VAL A 19 8.48 5.62 15.56
N PHE A 20 8.98 6.82 15.29
CA PHE A 20 9.71 7.62 16.28
C PHE A 20 8.87 8.73 16.90
N PHE A 21 8.12 9.46 16.08
CA PHE A 21 7.44 10.70 16.46
C PHE A 21 6.03 10.48 17.02
N ALA A 22 5.41 9.30 16.83
CA ALA A 22 4.07 9.05 17.37
C ALA A 22 4.00 8.95 18.91
N ARG A 23 5.16 9.05 19.60
CA ARG A 23 5.23 9.14 21.07
C ARG A 23 4.72 10.47 21.63
N SER A 24 4.81 11.56 20.86
CA SER A 24 4.40 12.90 21.31
C SER A 24 3.10 13.34 20.65
N THR A 25 2.31 14.16 21.34
CA THR A 25 1.07 14.75 20.77
C THR A 25 1.37 15.62 19.56
N THR A 26 2.44 16.42 19.61
CA THR A 26 2.90 17.23 18.48
C THR A 26 3.33 16.36 17.30
N GLY A 27 4.02 15.25 17.56
CA GLY A 27 4.44 14.32 16.52
C GLY A 27 3.25 13.67 15.81
N ARG A 28 2.19 13.29 16.54
CA ARG A 28 0.94 12.78 15.94
C ARG A 28 0.28 13.80 15.01
N MET A 29 0.19 15.06 15.42
CA MET A 29 -0.34 16.14 14.57
C MET A 29 0.51 16.35 13.31
N LEU A 30 1.84 16.27 13.46
CA LEU A 30 2.76 16.38 12.33
C LEU A 30 2.58 15.22 11.33
N LEU A 31 2.40 13.99 11.81
CA LEU A 31 2.10 12.83 10.95
C LEU A 31 0.78 13.01 10.18
N THR A 32 -0.25 13.56 10.83
CA THR A 32 -1.50 13.88 10.15
C THR A 32 -1.30 14.91 9.04
N MET A 33 -0.48 15.95 9.28
CA MET A 33 -0.13 16.93 8.26
C MET A 33 0.64 16.31 7.08
N LEU A 34 1.45 15.27 7.31
CA LEU A 34 2.15 14.58 6.22
C LEU A 34 1.19 13.88 5.25
N TYR A 35 0.04 13.37 5.70
CA TYR A 35 -0.98 12.86 4.78
C TYR A 35 -1.60 13.97 3.94
N ALA A 36 -1.77 15.18 4.49
CA ALA A 36 -2.20 16.34 3.70
C ALA A 36 -1.15 16.71 2.64
N VAL A 37 0.14 16.63 2.97
CA VAL A 37 1.24 16.81 2.00
C VAL A 37 1.17 15.75 0.90
N GLN A 38 0.92 14.49 1.24
CA GLN A 38 0.73 13.42 0.24
C GLN A 38 -0.46 13.70 -0.69
N LEU A 39 -1.59 14.19 -0.17
CA LEU A 39 -2.73 14.61 -1.01
C LEU A 39 -2.33 15.72 -1.98
N VAL A 40 -1.61 16.74 -1.51
CA VAL A 40 -1.12 17.84 -2.38
C VAL A 40 -0.19 17.30 -3.48
N ILE A 41 0.67 16.34 -3.16
CA ILE A 41 1.53 15.69 -4.16
C ILE A 41 0.70 14.88 -5.15
N LEU A 42 -0.32 14.14 -4.69
CA LEU A 42 -1.22 13.37 -5.55
C LEU A 42 -1.95 14.29 -6.55
N PHE A 43 -2.40 15.47 -6.14
CA PHE A 43 -3.05 16.43 -7.06
C PHE A 43 -2.10 17.04 -8.10
N LYS A 44 -0.78 16.93 -7.93
CA LYS A 44 0.19 17.29 -8.97
C LYS A 44 0.33 16.22 -10.06
N ILE A 45 -0.08 14.98 -9.76
CA ILE A 45 -0.10 13.89 -10.73
C ILE A 45 -1.35 14.04 -11.58
N ASN A 46 -1.18 14.23 -12.89
CA ASN A 46 -2.31 14.32 -13.81
C ASN A 46 -2.87 12.92 -14.09
N PRO A 47 -4.15 12.63 -13.75
CA PRO A 47 -4.72 11.29 -13.89
C PRO A 47 -4.96 10.86 -15.35
N VAL A 48 -4.86 11.78 -16.31
CA VAL A 48 -5.06 11.50 -17.74
C VAL A 48 -3.87 10.72 -18.32
N TYR A 49 -2.67 10.93 -17.80
CA TYR A 49 -1.46 10.30 -18.31
C TYR A 49 -0.98 9.19 -17.39
N VAL A 50 -0.50 8.10 -17.98
CA VAL A 50 0.21 7.06 -17.22
C VAL A 50 1.56 7.62 -16.81
N VAL A 51 1.81 7.64 -15.51
CA VAL A 51 3.07 8.08 -14.93
C VAL A 51 3.87 6.86 -14.52
N VAL A 52 5.08 6.74 -15.05
CA VAL A 52 6.02 5.67 -14.69
C VAL A 52 7.09 6.24 -13.75
N SER A 53 7.42 5.48 -12.71
CA SER A 53 8.49 5.83 -11.77
C SER A 53 9.86 5.67 -12.43
N GLU A 54 10.78 6.58 -12.10
CA GLU A 54 12.18 6.44 -12.51
C GLU A 54 12.92 5.40 -11.66
N VAL A 55 12.39 5.09 -10.47
CA VAL A 55 12.93 4.06 -9.60
C VAL A 55 12.50 2.72 -10.17
N SER A 56 13.47 1.85 -10.45
CA SER A 56 13.23 0.47 -10.87
C SER A 56 14.15 -0.46 -10.08
N PHE A 57 13.65 -1.62 -9.66
CA PHE A 57 14.48 -2.64 -9.00
C PHE A 57 14.62 -3.85 -9.91
N ASN A 58 15.85 -4.23 -10.22
CA ASN A 58 16.11 -5.45 -10.97
C ASN A 58 16.29 -6.62 -10.00
N ILE A 59 15.33 -7.55 -9.95
CA ILE A 59 15.40 -8.76 -9.14
C ILE A 59 15.48 -9.98 -10.08
N TRP A 60 16.57 -10.75 -9.98
CA TRP A 60 16.76 -12.02 -10.70
C TRP A 60 16.38 -11.96 -12.21
N GLN A 61 16.69 -10.82 -12.86
CA GLN A 61 16.41 -10.48 -14.27
C GLN A 61 15.04 -9.89 -14.61
N HIS A 62 14.17 -9.66 -13.64
CA HIS A 62 12.91 -8.92 -13.82
C HIS A 62 13.04 -7.50 -13.31
N GLN A 63 12.66 -6.51 -14.12
CA GLN A 63 12.61 -5.10 -13.72
C GLN A 63 11.27 -4.82 -13.04
N LEU A 64 11.28 -4.72 -11.72
CA LEU A 64 10.18 -4.18 -10.94
C LEU A 64 10.10 -2.68 -11.19
N GLY A 65 8.98 -2.25 -11.73
CA GLY A 65 8.71 -0.85 -12.02
C GLY A 65 7.39 -0.42 -11.39
N TRP A 66 7.27 0.88 -11.13
CA TRP A 66 6.01 1.46 -10.64
C TRP A 66 5.34 2.24 -11.75
N ARG A 67 4.06 1.99 -11.93
CA ARG A 67 3.21 2.61 -12.94
C ARG A 67 1.94 3.08 -12.26
N PHE A 68 1.53 4.29 -12.59
CA PHE A 68 0.41 4.96 -11.94
C PHE A 68 -0.51 5.53 -13.01
N ASP A 69 -1.75 5.04 -13.05
CA ASP A 69 -2.78 5.48 -13.99
C ASP A 69 -3.92 6.24 -13.27
N GLY A 70 -4.96 6.63 -14.02
CA GLY A 70 -6.11 7.33 -13.46
C GLY A 70 -6.91 6.50 -12.44
N ILE A 71 -6.91 5.18 -12.54
CA ILE A 71 -7.58 4.28 -11.58
C ILE A 71 -6.75 4.21 -10.29
N SER A 72 -5.44 4.03 -10.41
CA SER A 72 -4.49 4.12 -9.29
C SER A 72 -4.61 5.46 -8.57
N TRP A 73 -4.75 6.56 -9.31
CA TRP A 73 -4.95 7.90 -8.76
C TRP A 73 -6.22 8.00 -7.91
N PHE A 74 -7.35 7.49 -8.42
CA PHE A 74 -8.62 7.49 -7.69
C PHE A 74 -8.54 6.68 -6.39
N PHE A 75 -8.00 5.47 -6.45
CA PHE A 75 -7.83 4.66 -5.24
C PHE A 75 -6.81 5.26 -4.26
N ALA A 76 -5.74 5.87 -4.76
CA ALA A 76 -4.76 6.56 -3.92
C ALA A 76 -5.39 7.73 -3.17
N LEU A 77 -6.30 8.47 -3.82
CA LEU A 77 -7.07 9.55 -3.18
C LEU A 77 -7.89 9.00 -2.01
N LEU A 78 -8.60 7.88 -2.21
CA LEU A 78 -9.37 7.23 -1.16
C LEU A 78 -8.47 6.73 -0.01
N THR A 79 -7.34 6.11 -0.34
CA THR A 79 -6.39 5.58 0.66
C THR A 79 -5.80 6.70 1.50
N ILE A 80 -5.22 7.73 0.88
CA ILE A 80 -4.57 8.83 1.60
C ILE A 80 -5.63 9.66 2.34
N GLY A 81 -6.79 9.92 1.73
CA GLY A 81 -7.89 10.63 2.36
C GLY A 81 -8.42 9.92 3.61
N THR A 82 -8.60 8.61 3.54
CA THR A 82 -9.01 7.79 4.70
C THR A 82 -7.91 7.81 5.77
N GLY A 83 -6.65 7.63 5.38
CA GLY A 83 -5.50 7.71 6.29
C GLY A 83 -5.42 9.06 7.02
N PHE A 84 -5.66 10.17 6.31
CA PHE A 84 -5.72 11.51 6.88
C PHE A 84 -6.84 11.64 7.91
N VAL A 85 -8.08 11.26 7.57
CA VAL A 85 -9.24 11.38 8.47
C VAL A 85 -9.05 10.51 9.71
N VAL A 86 -8.62 9.26 9.55
CA VAL A 86 -8.37 8.33 10.66
C VAL A 86 -7.24 8.85 11.55
N SER A 87 -6.14 9.31 10.96
CA SER A 87 -5.02 9.88 11.72
C SER A 87 -5.42 11.15 12.47
N TRP A 88 -6.17 12.05 11.84
CA TRP A 88 -6.68 13.28 12.47
C TRP A 88 -7.56 12.96 13.67
N TYR A 89 -8.49 12.03 13.50
CA TYR A 89 -9.36 11.57 14.58
C TYR A 89 -8.56 10.92 15.73
N ALA A 90 -7.57 10.09 15.39
CA ALA A 90 -6.70 9.44 16.37
C ALA A 90 -5.71 10.40 17.07
N ALA A 91 -5.35 11.52 16.43
CA ALA A 91 -4.51 12.57 17.01
C ALA A 91 -5.31 13.52 17.92
N GLY A 92 -6.63 13.62 17.73
CA GLY A 92 -7.56 14.42 18.52
C GLY A 92 -7.86 13.86 19.91
N ASP A 93 -8.97 14.33 20.51
CA ASP A 93 -9.34 14.00 21.90
C ASP A 93 -9.66 12.51 22.13
N TYR A 94 -10.01 11.76 21.08
CA TYR A 94 -10.24 10.32 21.18
C TYR A 94 -8.95 9.55 21.49
N GLY A 95 -7.83 9.93 20.86
CA GLY A 95 -6.51 9.38 21.18
C GLY A 95 -5.99 9.83 22.54
N ARG A 96 -6.59 10.86 23.16
CA ARG A 96 -6.25 11.31 24.52
C ARG A 96 -6.93 10.49 25.61
N LYS A 97 -8.11 9.90 25.34
CA LYS A 97 -8.80 9.00 26.29
C LYS A 97 -8.23 7.59 26.31
N PHE A 98 -7.64 7.12 25.20
CA PHE A 98 -6.90 5.85 25.12
C PHE A 98 -5.43 5.95 25.63
N GLN A 99 -5.03 7.09 26.21
CA GLN A 99 -3.65 7.37 26.69
C GLN A 99 -3.17 6.53 27.88
N SER A 100 -3.98 5.62 28.43
CA SER A 100 -3.51 4.79 29.54
C SER A 100 -2.38 3.83 29.12
N ASP A 101 -2.15 3.64 27.82
CA ASP A 101 -1.12 2.74 27.30
C ASP A 101 -0.29 3.39 26.19
N ASN A 102 0.86 3.98 26.57
CA ASN A 102 1.75 4.75 25.69
C ASN A 102 2.26 3.96 24.45
N GLY A 103 2.17 2.64 24.44
CA GLY A 103 2.57 1.79 23.31
C GLY A 103 1.54 1.71 22.18
N ALA A 104 0.24 1.78 22.51
CA ALA A 104 -0.84 1.53 21.56
C ALA A 104 -0.98 2.64 20.50
N SER A 105 -0.80 3.90 20.92
CA SER A 105 -0.90 5.07 20.03
C SER A 105 0.21 5.09 18.97
N ARG A 106 1.43 4.71 19.35
CA ARG A 106 2.58 4.60 18.44
C ARG A 106 2.34 3.53 17.39
N LEU A 107 1.93 2.35 17.81
CA LEU A 107 1.68 1.23 16.91
C LEU A 107 0.50 1.52 15.96
N LEU A 108 -0.51 2.26 16.41
CA LEU A 108 -1.64 2.67 15.56
C LEU A 108 -1.16 3.58 14.42
N HIS A 109 -0.40 4.65 14.72
CA HIS A 109 0.08 5.57 13.68
C HIS A 109 1.10 4.90 12.76
N THR A 110 1.94 4.02 13.31
CA THR A 110 2.90 3.22 12.54
C THR A 110 2.18 2.25 11.60
N GLY A 111 1.18 1.51 12.12
CA GLY A 111 0.39 0.57 11.34
C GLY A 111 -0.40 1.27 10.23
N LEU A 112 -1.00 2.44 10.53
CA LEU A 112 -1.69 3.26 9.53
C LEU A 112 -0.73 3.79 8.46
N GLY A 113 0.43 4.32 8.86
CA GLY A 113 1.47 4.77 7.92
C GLY A 113 1.96 3.67 7.02
N LEU A 114 2.24 2.49 7.60
CA LEU A 114 2.64 1.32 6.83
C LEU A 114 1.52 0.86 5.90
N ASN A 115 0.27 0.84 6.36
CA ASN A 115 -0.87 0.44 5.54
C ASN A 115 -1.08 1.36 4.32
N VAL A 116 -1.04 2.67 4.53
CA VAL A 116 -1.15 3.66 3.43
C VAL A 116 0.01 3.49 2.45
N PHE A 117 1.24 3.32 2.95
CA PHE A 117 2.40 3.08 2.09
C PHE A 117 2.26 1.79 1.28
N SER A 118 1.90 0.68 1.93
CA SER A 118 1.69 -0.61 1.26
C SER A 118 0.62 -0.53 0.17
N MET A 119 -0.48 0.18 0.45
CA MET A 119 -1.56 0.36 -0.51
C MET A 119 -1.13 1.25 -1.68
N LEU A 120 -0.38 2.33 -1.45
CA LEU A 120 0.17 3.13 -2.54
C LEU A 120 1.17 2.33 -3.39
N LEU A 121 1.98 1.47 -2.77
CA LEU A 121 2.89 0.58 -3.49
C LEU A 121 2.12 -0.41 -4.37
N LEU A 122 1.07 -1.02 -3.82
CA LEU A 122 0.15 -1.91 -4.53
C LEU A 122 -0.51 -1.21 -5.72
N LEU A 123 -1.08 -0.04 -5.50
CA LEU A 123 -1.75 0.75 -6.54
C LEU A 123 -0.80 1.23 -7.63
N SER A 124 0.48 1.42 -7.29
CA SER A 124 1.52 1.85 -8.22
C SER A 124 2.23 0.67 -8.89
N SER A 125 1.76 -0.56 -8.78
CA SER A 125 2.46 -1.73 -9.32
C SER A 125 2.44 -1.73 -10.85
N GLY A 126 3.60 -1.92 -11.48
CA GLY A 126 3.73 -2.03 -12.94
C GLY A 126 3.77 -3.46 -13.46
N ASP A 127 3.84 -4.44 -12.56
CA ASP A 127 4.01 -5.86 -12.87
C ASP A 127 3.34 -6.73 -11.79
N LEU A 128 3.15 -8.02 -12.10
CA LEU A 128 2.50 -8.98 -11.21
C LEU A 128 3.28 -9.19 -9.90
N LEU A 129 4.60 -9.08 -9.93
CA LEU A 129 5.43 -9.31 -8.74
C LEU A 129 5.39 -8.11 -7.80
N SER A 130 5.49 -6.88 -8.30
CA SER A 130 5.27 -5.67 -7.50
C SER A 130 3.86 -5.65 -6.89
N LEU A 131 2.85 -6.08 -7.64
CA LEU A 131 1.47 -6.23 -7.15
C LEU A 131 1.40 -7.20 -5.97
N PHE A 132 2.00 -8.38 -6.10
CA PHE A 132 2.04 -9.38 -5.04
C PHE A 132 2.76 -8.87 -3.79
N ILE A 133 3.90 -8.19 -3.95
CA ILE A 133 4.64 -7.59 -2.83
C ILE A 133 3.78 -6.54 -2.12
N GLY A 134 3.13 -5.64 -2.87
CA GLY A 134 2.20 -4.67 -2.30
C GLY A 134 1.04 -5.34 -1.54
N TRP A 135 0.48 -6.42 -2.11
CA TRP A 135 -0.62 -7.19 -1.54
C TRP A 135 -0.26 -7.80 -0.18
N GLU A 136 0.90 -8.45 -0.09
CA GLU A 136 1.39 -9.02 1.16
C GLU A 136 1.64 -7.92 2.19
N LEU A 137 2.27 -6.81 1.79
CA LEU A 137 2.53 -5.69 2.70
C LEU A 137 1.24 -5.06 3.25
N VAL A 138 0.16 -4.96 2.46
CA VAL A 138 -1.15 -4.50 2.93
C VAL A 138 -1.72 -5.49 3.95
N SER A 139 -1.60 -6.80 3.68
CA SER A 139 -2.06 -7.85 4.60
C SER A 139 -1.34 -7.76 5.94
N TRP A 140 0.00 -7.70 5.95
CA TRP A 140 0.80 -7.59 7.17
C TRP A 140 0.53 -6.30 7.95
N SER A 141 0.38 -5.16 7.26
CA SER A 141 0.04 -3.90 7.93
C SER A 141 -1.35 -3.93 8.58
N SER A 142 -2.31 -4.63 7.96
CA SER A 142 -3.66 -4.80 8.51
C SER A 142 -3.67 -5.67 9.77
N VAL A 143 -2.87 -6.76 9.77
CA VAL A 143 -2.67 -7.60 10.97
C VAL A 143 -2.13 -6.76 12.13
N LEU A 144 -1.11 -5.92 11.87
CA LEU A 144 -0.53 -5.05 12.89
C LEU A 144 -1.58 -4.15 13.53
N LEU A 145 -2.51 -3.60 12.73
CA LEU A 145 -3.61 -2.79 13.23
C LEU A 145 -4.64 -3.59 14.03
N MET A 146 -5.00 -4.81 13.59
CA MET A 146 -5.95 -5.66 14.31
C MET A 146 -5.43 -6.10 15.68
N VAL A 147 -4.13 -6.38 15.81
CA VAL A 147 -3.52 -6.82 17.08
C VAL A 147 -3.63 -5.76 18.18
N LEU A 148 -3.84 -4.49 17.82
CA LEU A 148 -4.03 -3.37 18.76
C LEU A 148 -5.42 -3.34 19.40
N GLY A 149 -6.42 -4.03 18.83
CA GLY A 149 -7.79 -4.04 19.34
C GLY A 149 -8.03 -4.84 20.62
N GLY A 150 -6.97 -5.32 21.30
CA GLY A 150 -7.07 -6.08 22.54
C GLY A 150 -7.23 -7.60 22.35
N ALA A 151 -7.48 -8.32 23.44
CA ALA A 151 -7.44 -9.79 23.47
C ALA A 151 -8.42 -10.46 22.48
N ALA A 152 -9.67 -9.99 22.40
CA ALA A 152 -10.65 -10.51 21.46
C ALA A 152 -10.28 -10.22 19.99
N SER A 153 -9.64 -9.08 19.72
CA SER A 153 -9.18 -8.70 18.38
C SER A 153 -7.98 -9.53 17.91
N ARG A 154 -7.15 -10.03 18.85
CA ARG A 154 -6.02 -10.91 18.51
C ARG A 154 -6.45 -12.25 17.95
N GLU A 155 -7.52 -12.83 18.49
CA GLU A 155 -8.06 -14.09 17.95
C GLU A 155 -8.59 -13.89 16.51
N ALA A 156 -9.28 -12.78 16.26
CA ALA A 156 -9.72 -12.41 14.92
C ALA A 156 -8.52 -12.18 13.97
N ALA A 157 -7.45 -11.53 14.45
CA ALA A 157 -6.24 -11.30 13.67
C ALA A 157 -5.58 -12.61 13.22
N VAL A 158 -5.52 -13.63 14.08
CA VAL A 158 -4.97 -14.95 13.71
C VAL A 158 -5.79 -15.60 12.60
N ARG A 159 -7.14 -15.56 12.70
CA ARG A 159 -8.02 -16.09 11.65
C ARG A 159 -7.83 -15.32 10.33
N TYR A 160 -7.74 -14.00 10.41
CA TYR A 160 -7.45 -13.15 9.25
C TYR A 160 -6.13 -13.52 8.57
N VAL A 161 -5.05 -13.75 9.34
CA VAL A 161 -3.75 -14.19 8.79
C VAL A 161 -3.90 -15.49 8.01
N THR A 162 -4.67 -16.46 8.51
CA THR A 162 -4.88 -17.73 7.80
C THR A 162 -5.55 -17.51 6.45
N TYR A 163 -6.61 -16.69 6.40
CA TYR A 163 -7.29 -16.37 5.14
C TYR A 163 -6.41 -15.53 4.20
N ALA A 164 -5.66 -14.58 4.75
CA ALA A 164 -4.75 -13.72 3.98
C ALA A 164 -3.63 -14.54 3.32
N ILE A 165 -2.98 -15.45 4.07
CA ILE A 165 -1.95 -16.34 3.52
C ILE A 165 -2.54 -17.28 2.47
N ALA A 166 -3.71 -17.88 2.73
CA ALA A 166 -4.35 -18.74 1.74
C ALA A 166 -4.68 -17.99 0.43
N GLY A 167 -5.19 -16.76 0.54
CA GLY A 167 -5.44 -15.87 -0.59
C GLY A 167 -4.15 -15.46 -1.31
N GLY A 168 -3.11 -15.09 -0.57
CA GLY A 168 -1.79 -14.73 -1.10
C GLY A 168 -1.17 -15.89 -1.87
N MET A 169 -1.23 -17.11 -1.33
CA MET A 169 -0.75 -18.30 -2.03
C MET A 169 -1.56 -18.62 -3.30
N ALA A 170 -2.87 -18.38 -3.29
CA ALA A 170 -3.70 -18.53 -4.49
C ALA A 170 -3.35 -17.50 -5.58
N VAL A 171 -3.14 -16.24 -5.20
CA VAL A 171 -2.67 -15.18 -6.11
C VAL A 171 -1.28 -15.52 -6.66
N LEU A 172 -0.34 -15.92 -5.80
CA LEU A 172 1.00 -16.34 -6.20
C LEU A 172 0.94 -17.51 -7.20
N SER A 173 0.08 -18.49 -6.95
CA SER A 173 -0.14 -19.60 -7.88
C SER A 173 -0.65 -19.11 -9.23
N GLY A 174 -1.59 -18.16 -9.25
CA GLY A 174 -2.07 -17.52 -10.48
C GLY A 174 -0.97 -16.78 -11.24
N ILE A 175 -0.10 -16.04 -10.53
CA ILE A 175 1.05 -15.35 -11.12
C ILE A 175 2.02 -16.35 -11.74
N ILE A 176 2.32 -17.46 -11.04
CA ILE A 176 3.19 -18.51 -11.56
C ILE A 176 2.59 -19.10 -12.84
N LEU A 177 1.28 -19.38 -12.87
CA LEU A 177 0.62 -19.89 -14.08
C LEU A 177 0.74 -18.90 -15.24
N ILE A 178 0.42 -17.62 -15.02
CA ILE A 178 0.56 -16.57 -16.06
C ILE A 178 2.00 -16.51 -16.54
N TYR A 179 2.98 -16.51 -15.63
CA TYR A 179 4.40 -16.47 -15.99
C TYR A 179 4.83 -17.67 -16.82
N THR A 180 4.39 -18.89 -16.48
CA THR A 180 4.74 -20.08 -17.26
C THR A 180 4.20 -20.05 -18.69
N TRP A 181 3.10 -19.32 -18.94
CA TRP A 181 2.50 -19.22 -20.26
C TRP A 181 3.02 -18.02 -21.06
N THR A 182 3.27 -16.90 -20.40
CA THR A 182 3.64 -15.62 -21.03
C THR A 182 5.14 -15.36 -21.04
N GLY A 183 5.89 -15.99 -20.14
CA GLY A 183 7.32 -15.71 -19.91
C GLY A 183 7.60 -14.33 -19.32
N SER A 184 6.57 -13.54 -18.97
CA SER A 184 6.71 -12.17 -18.48
C SER A 184 5.84 -11.91 -17.26
N LEU A 185 6.28 -10.99 -16.41
CA LEU A 185 5.54 -10.51 -15.25
C LEU A 185 4.97 -9.11 -15.46
N GLY A 186 5.43 -8.39 -16.48
CA GLY A 186 5.03 -7.01 -16.73
C GLY A 186 3.67 -6.92 -17.43
N PHE A 187 2.82 -6.00 -16.97
CA PHE A 187 1.47 -5.87 -17.49
C PHE A 187 1.43 -5.51 -18.98
N GLU A 188 2.35 -4.68 -19.44
CA GLU A 188 2.41 -4.25 -20.84
C GLU A 188 2.77 -5.42 -21.77
N GLN A 189 3.75 -6.23 -21.39
CA GLN A 189 4.15 -7.43 -22.14
C GLN A 189 3.01 -8.45 -22.15
N ILE A 190 2.33 -8.68 -21.02
CA ILE A 190 1.19 -9.60 -20.96
C ILE A 190 0.03 -9.10 -21.85
N SER A 191 -0.24 -7.80 -21.86
CA SER A 191 -1.34 -7.21 -22.66
C SER A 191 -1.12 -7.28 -24.17
N THR A 192 0.13 -7.40 -24.62
CA THR A 192 0.51 -7.44 -26.04
C THR A 192 0.62 -8.86 -26.60
N LEU A 193 0.61 -9.88 -25.73
CA LEU A 193 0.59 -11.26 -26.17
C LEU A 193 -0.75 -11.56 -26.85
N ASN A 194 -0.65 -12.02 -28.10
CA ASN A 194 -1.79 -12.30 -28.95
C ASN A 194 -2.75 -13.29 -28.27
N ASN A 195 -4.03 -12.96 -28.24
CA ASN A 195 -5.06 -13.72 -27.52
C ASN A 195 -5.07 -15.18 -28.03
N PRO A 196 -4.67 -16.21 -27.26
CA PRO A 196 -4.67 -17.58 -27.76
C PRO A 196 -6.09 -18.08 -28.09
N PHE A 197 -7.12 -17.36 -27.63
CA PHE A 197 -8.53 -17.62 -27.90
C PHE A 197 -9.07 -16.93 -29.16
N SER A 198 -8.30 -16.08 -29.86
CA SER A 198 -8.76 -15.48 -31.13
C SER A 198 -8.91 -16.50 -32.26
N ASN A 199 -8.33 -17.69 -32.11
CA ASN A 199 -8.41 -18.80 -33.06
C ASN A 199 -9.54 -19.80 -32.75
N ILE A 200 -10.31 -19.61 -31.68
CA ILE A 200 -11.49 -20.43 -31.40
C ILE A 200 -12.69 -19.74 -32.07
N GLN A 201 -12.87 -20.01 -33.36
CA GLN A 201 -14.14 -19.74 -34.03
C GLN A 201 -15.17 -20.72 -33.46
N LEU A 202 -16.11 -20.21 -32.67
CA LEU A 202 -17.35 -20.91 -32.33
C LEU A 202 -18.31 -20.88 -33.53
#